data_AF-A0A849MA00-F1
#
_entry.id   AF-A0A849MA00-F1
#
_cell.length_a   1.000
_cell.length_b   1.000
_cell.length_c   1.000
_cell.angle_alpha   90.00
_cell.angle_beta   90.00
_cell.angle_gamma   90.00
#
_symmetry.space_group_name_H-M   'P 1'
#
loop_
_entity.id
_entity.type
_entity.pdbx_description
1 polymer ?
#
loop_
_entity_poly.entity_id
_entity_poly.type
_entity_poly.pdbx_seq_one_letter_code
_entity_poly.pdbx_strand_id
1 'polypeptide(L)'
;MPYYKYDFEGLWFSIYKQVLKHNENLGDDGLDKNQLREVTTSIFIAQTSKGMNKPLMINSFMESVIKKIQFIKDRKKQEKVYNTISKILKEG
;
A
#
# COMPACT_ATOMS: atom_id res chain seq x y z
N MET A 1 8.08 15.47 -13.20
CA MET A 1 8.30 14.03 -12.93
C MET A 1 6.93 13.42 -12.63
N PRO A 2 6.45 12.39 -13.34
CA PRO A 2 5.12 11.87 -13.05
C PRO A 2 5.21 11.12 -11.72
N TYR A 3 4.55 11.67 -10.70
CA TYR A 3 4.29 10.99 -9.44
C TYR A 3 3.66 9.63 -9.75
N TYR A 4 4.16 8.55 -9.14
CA TYR A 4 3.63 7.20 -9.19
C TYR A 4 2.10 7.22 -9.15
N LYS A 5 1.46 7.12 -10.32
CA LYS A 5 0.01 7.11 -10.43
C LYS A 5 -0.41 5.70 -9.99
N TYR A 6 -0.81 5.56 -8.73
CA TYR A 6 -1.43 4.32 -8.27
C TYR A 6 -2.59 4.01 -9.21
N ASP A 7 -2.53 2.86 -9.89
CA ASP A 7 -3.60 2.39 -10.77
C ASP A 7 -4.75 1.83 -9.92
N PHE A 8 -5.53 2.75 -9.37
CA PHE A 8 -6.68 2.42 -8.53
C PHE A 8 -7.76 1.69 -9.31
N GLU A 9 -7.93 2.02 -10.59
CA GLU A 9 -8.90 1.36 -11.47
C GLU A 9 -8.49 -0.10 -11.70
N GLY A 10 -7.24 -0.34 -12.10
CA GLY A 10 -6.70 -1.69 -12.28
C GLY A 10 -6.74 -2.53 -11.00
N LEU A 11 -6.43 -1.91 -9.85
CA LEU A 11 -6.55 -2.58 -8.55
C LEU A 11 -8.00 -2.98 -8.25
N TRP A 12 -8.96 -2.08 -8.45
CA TRP A 12 -10.38 -2.37 -8.22
C TRP A 12 -10.87 -3.53 -9.10
N PHE A 13 -10.54 -3.50 -10.40
CA PHE A 13 -10.93 -4.59 -11.32
C PHE A 13 -10.24 -5.93 -11.01
N SER A 14 -8.99 -5.89 -10.54
CA SER A 14 -8.28 -7.09 -10.09
C SER A 14 -8.97 -7.74 -8.89
N ILE A 15 -9.36 -6.93 -7.88
CA ILE A 15 -10.13 -7.39 -6.72
C ILE A 15 -11.49 -7.93 -7.17
N TYR A 16 -12.19 -7.22 -8.06
CA TYR A 16 -13.50 -7.66 -8.56
C TYR A 16 -13.43 -9.05 -9.20
N LYS A 17 -12.41 -9.30 -10.04
CA LYS A 17 -12.19 -10.63 -10.65
C LYS A 17 -11.94 -11.72 -9.61
N GLN A 18 -11.20 -11.42 -8.55
CA GLN A 18 -10.98 -12.39 -7.45
C GLN A 18 -12.28 -12.67 -6.71
N VAL A 19 -13.04 -11.64 -6.36
CA VAL A 19 -14.33 -11.77 -5.69
C VAL A 19 -15.30 -12.61 -6.53
N LEU A 20 -15.38 -12.37 -7.85
CA LEU A 20 -16.19 -13.19 -8.76
C LEU A 20 -15.77 -14.67 -8.75
N LYS A 21 -14.47 -14.94 -8.86
CA LYS A 21 -13.94 -16.32 -8.82
C LYS A 21 -14.27 -17.01 -7.49
N HIS A 22 -14.23 -16.29 -6.37
CA HIS A 22 -14.64 -16.83 -5.07
C HIS A 22 -16.16 -17.06 -5.01
N ASN A 23 -16.95 -16.17 -5.60
CA ASN A 23 -18.40 -16.29 -5.65
C ASN A 23 -18.87 -17.50 -6.47
N GLU A 24 -18.18 -17.81 -7.57
CA GLU A 24 -18.45 -19.01 -8.37
C GLU A 24 -18.32 -20.30 -7.54
N ASN A 25 -17.39 -20.33 -6.58
CA ASN A 25 -17.21 -21.48 -5.69
C ASN A 25 -18.32 -21.63 -4.63
N LEU A 26 -19.15 -20.59 -4.43
CA LEU A 26 -20.26 -20.63 -3.49
C LEU A 26 -21.54 -21.25 -4.09
N GLY A 27 -21.59 -21.42 -5.42
CA GLY A 27 -22.73 -22.07 -6.09
C GLY A 27 -24.04 -21.35 -5.79
N ASP A 28 -24.99 -22.09 -5.18
CA ASP A 28 -26.34 -21.59 -4.86
C ASP A 28 -26.35 -20.55 -3.73
N ASP A 29 -25.30 -20.47 -2.92
CA ASP A 29 -25.10 -19.43 -1.89
C ASP A 29 -24.33 -18.21 -2.42
N GLY A 30 -24.22 -18.09 -3.74
CA GLY A 30 -23.54 -16.99 -4.41
C GLY A 30 -24.19 -15.63 -4.13
N LEU A 31 -23.33 -14.61 -3.97
CA LEU A 31 -23.72 -13.22 -3.80
C LEU A 31 -24.31 -12.64 -5.09
N ASP A 32 -25.29 -11.75 -4.93
CA ASP A 32 -25.85 -10.97 -6.02
C ASP A 32 -24.92 -9.84 -6.50
N LYS A 33 -25.29 -9.18 -7.61
CA LYS A 33 -24.46 -8.12 -8.22
C LYS A 33 -24.20 -6.93 -7.30
N ASN A 34 -25.16 -6.56 -6.45
CA ASN A 34 -25.01 -5.43 -5.52
C ASN A 34 -24.08 -5.82 -4.37
N GLN A 35 -24.27 -7.00 -3.80
CA GLN A 35 -23.42 -7.55 -2.75
C GLN A 35 -21.96 -7.73 -3.22
N LEU A 36 -21.75 -8.23 -4.44
CA LEU A 36 -20.43 -8.35 -5.04
C LEU A 36 -19.71 -7.00 -5.15
N ARG A 37 -20.45 -5.96 -5.54
CA ARG A 37 -19.92 -4.59 -5.63
C ARG A 37 -19.53 -4.05 -4.26
N GLU A 38 -20.35 -4.28 -3.24
CA GLU A 38 -20.08 -3.85 -1.86
C GLU A 38 -18.85 -4.55 -1.27
N VAL A 39 -18.75 -5.88 -1.42
CA VAL A 39 -17.60 -6.67 -0.97
C VAL A 39 -16.33 -6.20 -1.66
N THR A 40 -16.36 -6.05 -2.99
CA THR A 40 -15.21 -5.57 -3.77
C THR A 40 -14.76 -4.18 -3.33
N THR A 41 -15.71 -3.26 -3.14
CA THR A 41 -15.42 -1.89 -2.70
C THR A 41 -14.83 -1.87 -1.28
N SER A 42 -15.35 -2.70 -0.37
CA SER A 42 -14.83 -2.81 0.99
C SER A 42 -13.39 -3.33 1.01
N ILE A 43 -13.10 -4.38 0.22
CA ILE A 43 -11.73 -4.92 0.08
C ILE A 43 -10.80 -3.87 -0.54
N PHE A 44 -11.26 -3.18 -1.58
CA PHE A 44 -10.50 -2.10 -2.22
C PHE A 44 -10.15 -0.98 -1.24
N ILE A 45 -11.12 -0.49 -0.45
CA ILE A 45 -10.88 0.51 0.59
C ILE A 45 -9.92 -0.03 1.65
N ALA A 46 -10.05 -1.29 2.07
CA ALA A 46 -9.14 -1.90 3.04
C ALA A 46 -7.70 -2.03 2.52
N GLN A 47 -7.51 -2.38 1.24
CA GLN A 47 -6.19 -2.49 0.63
C GLN A 47 -5.55 -1.12 0.38
N THR A 48 -6.33 -0.15 -0.09
CA THR A 48 -5.86 1.22 -0.29
C THR A 48 -5.59 1.92 1.03
N SER A 49 -6.37 1.66 2.09
CA SER A 49 -6.10 2.18 3.44
C SER A 49 -4.88 1.53 4.11
N LYS A 50 -4.64 0.23 3.92
CA LYS A 50 -3.38 -0.42 4.35
C LYS A 50 -2.16 0.10 3.58
N GLY A 51 -2.32 0.51 2.32
CA GLY A 51 -1.30 1.19 1.52
C GLY A 51 -1.14 2.68 1.83
N MET A 52 -2.19 3.33 2.34
CA MET A 52 -2.18 4.68 2.92
C MET A 52 -1.72 4.68 4.38
N ASN A 53 -0.74 3.85 4.73
CA ASN A 53 0.19 4.27 5.77
C ASN A 53 0.86 5.52 5.21
N LYS A 54 0.34 6.68 5.61
CA LYS A 54 0.77 8.06 5.36
C LYS A 54 2.09 8.06 4.59
N PRO A 55 2.14 8.54 3.32
CA PRO A 55 3.41 8.61 2.60
C PRO A 55 4.41 9.22 3.57
N LEU A 56 5.43 8.43 3.90
CA LEU A 56 6.49 8.90 4.77
C LEU A 56 6.90 10.22 4.16
N MET A 57 6.71 11.31 4.89
CA MET A 57 7.11 12.64 4.45
C MET A 57 8.63 12.61 4.48
N ILE A 58 9.23 11.95 3.48
CA ILE A 58 10.66 11.88 3.27
C ILE A 58 10.99 13.29 2.78
N ASN A 59 11.39 14.14 3.72
CA ASN A 59 11.90 15.45 3.37
C ASN A 59 13.22 15.28 2.58
N SER A 60 13.64 16.32 1.87
CA SER A 60 14.88 16.31 1.05
C SER A 60 16.12 15.87 1.84
N PHE A 61 16.11 16.10 3.16
CA PHE A 61 17.13 15.61 4.08
C PHE A 61 17.11 14.07 4.23
N MET A 62 15.95 13.47 4.52
CA MET A 62 15.82 12.00 4.61
C MET A 62 16.20 11.32 3.29
N GLU A 63 15.82 11.87 2.15
CA GLU A 63 16.25 11.35 0.83
C GLU A 63 17.77 11.36 0.68
N SER A 64 18.40 12.47 1.07
CA SER A 64 19.86 12.63 1.00
C SER A 64 20.59 11.64 1.91
N VAL A 65 20.05 11.34 3.09
CA VAL A 65 20.65 10.34 3.99
C VAL A 65 20.49 8.93 3.43
N ILE A 66 19.30 8.55 2.97
CA ILE A 66 19.05 7.23 2.36
C ILE A 66 19.99 7.01 1.17
N LYS A 67 20.15 8.02 0.32
CA LYS A 67 21.04 7.97 -0.85
C LYS A 67 22.52 7.81 -0.48
N LYS A 68 22.95 8.32 0.68
CA LYS A 68 24.32 8.11 1.18
C LYS A 68 24.52 6.72 1.78
N ILE A 69 23.51 6.16 2.45
CA ILE A 69 23.60 4.84 3.12
C ILE A 69 23.23 3.66 2.21
N GLN A 70 22.71 3.91 1.01
CA GLN A 70 22.27 2.86 0.07
C GLN A 70 23.36 1.83 -0.28
N PHE A 71 24.63 2.20 -0.18
CA PHE A 71 25.78 1.33 -0.46
C PHE A 71 26.06 0.32 0.66
N ILE A 72 25.43 0.47 1.83
CA ILE A 72 25.55 -0.47 2.94
C ILE A 72 24.68 -1.68 2.63
N LYS A 73 25.28 -2.85 2.33
CA LYS A 73 24.54 -4.09 2.02
C LYS A 73 23.64 -4.58 3.16
N ASP A 74 23.90 -4.15 4.39
CA ASP A 74 23.14 -4.55 5.58
C ASP A 74 21.85 -3.75 5.73
N ARG A 75 20.75 -4.38 5.33
CA ARG A 75 19.38 -3.81 5.40
C ARG A 75 18.97 -3.45 6.83
N LYS A 76 19.40 -4.20 7.85
CA LYS A 76 19.05 -3.91 9.25
C LYS A 76 19.71 -2.62 9.73
N LYS A 77 20.93 -2.32 9.26
CA LYS A 77 21.61 -1.05 9.55
C LYS A 77 20.95 0.13 8.85
N GLN A 78 20.54 -0.03 7.60
CA GLN A 78 19.80 1.02 6.89
C GLN A 78 18.47 1.37 7.59
N GLU A 79 17.72 0.35 7.99
CA GLU A 79 16.45 0.52 8.71
C GLU A 79 16.64 1.18 10.07
N LYS A 80 17.72 0.84 10.80
CA LYS A 80 18.06 1.48 12.07
C LYS A 80 18.35 2.97 11.89
N VAL A 81 19.13 3.36 10.88
CA VAL A 81 19.43 4.77 10.58
C VAL A 81 18.15 5.53 10.23
N TYR A 82 17.32 4.94 9.38
CA TYR A 82 16.04 5.51 9.00
C TYR A 82 15.11 5.76 10.19
N ASN A 83 14.96 4.75 11.06
CA ASN A 83 14.08 4.84 12.23
C ASN A 83 14.58 5.88 13.25
N THR A 84 15.90 5.99 13.45
CA THR A 84 16.47 7.01 14.32
C THR A 84 16.19 8.42 13.82
N ILE A 85 16.43 8.69 12.52
CA ILE A 85 16.21 10.01 11.92
C ILE A 85 14.72 10.37 11.92
N SER A 86 13.87 9.38 11.64
CA SER A 86 12.42 9.55 11.67
C SER A 86 11.87 9.88 13.06
N LYS A 87 12.51 9.42 14.14
CA LYS A 87 12.14 9.78 15.51
C LYS A 87 12.56 11.21 15.84
N ILE A 88 13.82 11.56 15.55
CA ILE A 88 14.36 12.91 15.80
C ILE A 88 13.51 13.98 15.12
N LEU A 89 13.11 13.75 13.87
CA LEU A 89 12.30 14.72 13.10
C LEU A 89 10.81 14.77 13.52
N LYS A 90 10.34 13.84 14.36
CA LYS A 90 8.97 13.85 14.90
C LYS A 90 8.89 14.43 16.30
N GLU A 91 9.99 14.38 17.05
CA GLU A 91 10.08 14.84 18.45
C GLU A 91 10.71 16.23 18.59
N GLY A 92 11.41 16.72 17.54
CA GLY A 92 12.00 18.05 17.47
C GLY A 92 11.12 19.11 16.84
#